data_AF-A0A953ZWK9-F1
#
_entry.id   AF-A0A953ZWK9-F1
#
_cell.length_a   1.000
_cell.length_b   1.000
_cell.length_c   1.000
_cell.angle_alpha   90.00
_cell.angle_beta   90.00
_cell.angle_gamma   90.00
#
_symmetry.space_group_name_H-M   'P 1'
#
loop_
_entity.id
_entity.type
_entity.pdbx_description
1 polymer ?
#
loop_
_entity_poly.entity_id
_entity_poly.type
_entity_poly.pdbx_seq_one_letter_code
_entity_poly.pdbx_strand_id
1 'polypeptide(L)'
;MMIRDPFTRIVLVALSAAVFAFGSLAQAKPDVKAPPPKQQTKMIQDIEKSMPPVVLVTKVDSKGLKQWDKTPARNCPACKGSKLEKCQHCAVHEKPEKCPECKLKNGRKAPCHYCAGKGRLFDELEWAVCPGCNGHSLFICYLCGNKGGISITGGSKKPQKCSSCKGEAGMPCKVCNGKRLVQSAFRGKVGQVKLAQLKQTKADVEKLISALQTFQCKGQPRTDRKEFAALFKDVYREFPSLKKAVALSEDVNKGLDAPYKDIEKQQSEAYKRFVRYILYYLVHQEKVIDLCIARLEANEKVKEGK
;
A
#
# COMPACT_ATOMS: atom_id res chain seq x y z
N MET A 1 50.11 -10.58 36.45
CA MET A 1 50.71 -11.82 35.90
C MET A 1 49.93 -12.21 34.66
N MET A 2 50.46 -11.89 33.49
CA MET A 2 49.89 -12.24 32.19
C MET A 2 50.68 -13.44 31.65
N ILE A 3 50.00 -14.53 31.32
CA ILE A 3 50.56 -15.59 30.48
C ILE A 3 49.78 -15.52 29.17
N ARG A 4 50.43 -14.98 28.12
CA ARG A 4 49.96 -15.00 26.74
C ARG A 4 50.67 -16.17 26.06
N ASP A 5 49.91 -17.22 25.77
CA ASP A 5 50.37 -18.39 25.02
C ASP A 5 50.24 -18.11 23.49
N PRO A 6 51.32 -18.17 22.70
CA PRO A 6 51.31 -17.84 21.28
C PRO A 6 50.93 -19.02 20.36
N PHE A 7 50.68 -20.23 20.88
CA PHE A 7 50.54 -21.42 20.02
C PHE A 7 49.14 -21.71 19.46
N THR A 8 48.08 -20.98 19.85
CA THR A 8 46.70 -21.29 19.41
C THR A 8 46.30 -20.67 18.06
N ARG A 9 47.20 -19.97 17.34
CA ARG A 9 46.85 -19.22 16.11
C ARG A 9 47.24 -19.87 14.78
N ILE A 10 47.88 -21.04 14.77
CA ILE A 10 48.40 -21.63 13.52
C ILE A 10 47.49 -22.75 12.94
N VAL A 11 46.53 -23.30 13.71
CA VAL A 11 45.68 -24.40 13.21
C VAL A 11 44.40 -23.93 12.48
N LEU A 12 44.05 -22.63 12.54
CA LEU A 12 42.79 -22.13 11.95
C LEU A 12 42.91 -21.56 10.53
N VAL A 13 44.08 -21.60 9.90
CA VAL A 13 44.29 -21.06 8.54
C VAL A 13 44.32 -22.16 7.45
N ALA A 14 44.49 -23.43 7.81
CA ALA A 14 44.61 -24.53 6.84
C ALA A 14 43.27 -25.14 6.36
N LEU A 15 42.12 -24.74 6.93
CA LEU A 15 40.79 -25.25 6.57
C LEU A 15 39.98 -24.30 5.66
N SER A 16 40.59 -23.20 5.18
CA SER A 16 39.89 -22.17 4.39
C SER A 16 40.14 -22.27 2.87
N ALA A 17 40.92 -23.25 2.40
CA ALA A 17 41.37 -23.33 1.00
C ALA A 17 40.71 -24.45 0.17
N ALA A 18 39.69 -25.16 0.68
CA ALA A 18 39.11 -26.33 0.01
C ALA A 18 37.58 -26.26 -0.23
N VAL A 19 36.98 -25.07 -0.32
CA VAL A 19 35.53 -24.90 -0.59
C VAL A 19 35.22 -24.03 -1.82
N PHE A 20 36.23 -23.64 -2.61
CA PHE A 20 36.04 -22.76 -3.80
C PHE A 20 36.17 -23.47 -5.15
N ALA A 21 35.84 -24.76 -5.24
CA ALA A 21 35.94 -25.52 -6.49
C ALA A 21 34.72 -26.39 -6.80
N PHE A 22 33.49 -25.92 -6.50
CA PHE A 22 32.28 -26.55 -7.02
C PHE A 22 31.33 -25.52 -7.65
N GLY A 23 31.25 -25.60 -8.98
CA GLY A 23 29.98 -25.42 -9.70
C GLY A 23 29.59 -24.00 -10.08
N SER A 24 30.24 -23.45 -11.12
CA SER A 24 29.54 -22.56 -12.06
C SER A 24 28.53 -23.38 -12.87
N LEU A 25 27.44 -23.81 -12.23
CA LEU A 25 26.25 -24.25 -12.94
C LEU A 25 25.55 -22.99 -13.45
N ALA A 26 25.64 -22.76 -14.76
CA ALA A 26 24.80 -21.82 -15.47
C ALA A 26 23.35 -22.11 -15.09
N GLN A 27 22.76 -21.24 -14.27
CA GLN A 27 21.32 -21.25 -14.03
C GLN A 27 20.66 -20.94 -15.37
N ALA A 28 20.16 -21.98 -16.04
CA ALA A 28 19.24 -21.85 -17.14
C ALA A 28 18.13 -20.89 -16.67
N LYS A 29 17.99 -19.74 -17.34
CA LYS A 29 16.88 -18.83 -17.09
C LYS A 29 15.61 -19.67 -17.27
N PRO A 30 14.77 -19.82 -16.23
CA PRO A 30 13.53 -20.56 -16.39
C PRO A 30 12.75 -19.91 -17.52
N ASP A 31 12.32 -20.72 -18.48
CA ASP A 31 11.40 -20.31 -19.53
C ASP A 31 10.17 -19.72 -18.84
N VAL A 32 10.08 -18.39 -18.84
CA VAL A 32 8.95 -17.66 -18.30
C VAL A 32 7.83 -17.86 -19.30
N LYS A 33 7.10 -18.98 -19.18
CA LYS A 33 5.79 -19.13 -19.83
C LYS A 33 4.99 -17.87 -19.49
N ALA A 34 4.51 -17.20 -20.53
CA ALA A 34 3.65 -16.05 -20.39
C ALA A 34 2.55 -16.38 -19.36
N PRO A 35 2.36 -15.57 -18.30
CA PRO A 35 1.36 -15.86 -17.30
C PRO A 35 -0.01 -16.00 -17.98
N PRO A 36 -0.84 -16.96 -17.57
CA PRO A 36 -2.17 -17.13 -18.14
C PRO A 36 -2.94 -15.79 -18.06
N PRO A 37 -3.84 -15.50 -19.01
CA PRO A 37 -4.60 -14.26 -19.03
C PRO A 37 -5.23 -14.04 -17.66
N LYS A 38 -4.86 -12.93 -17.01
CA LYS A 38 -5.27 -12.59 -15.64
C LYS A 38 -6.79 -12.66 -15.56
N GLN A 39 -7.35 -13.69 -14.92
CA GLN A 39 -8.73 -13.63 -14.45
C GLN A 39 -8.77 -12.51 -13.39
N GLN A 40 -9.10 -11.30 -13.82
CA GLN A 40 -9.28 -10.18 -12.90
C GLN A 40 -10.39 -10.56 -11.94
N THR A 41 -10.08 -10.62 -10.64
CA THR A 41 -11.10 -10.82 -9.63
C THR A 41 -12.06 -9.62 -9.65
N LYS A 42 -13.32 -9.85 -9.28
CA LYS A 42 -14.35 -8.81 -9.11
C LYS A 42 -13.85 -7.61 -8.29
N MET A 43 -12.99 -7.84 -7.30
CA MET A 43 -12.39 -6.80 -6.47
C MET A 43 -11.53 -5.80 -7.26
N ILE A 44 -10.69 -6.27 -8.19
CA ILE A 44 -9.87 -5.38 -9.03
C ILE A 44 -10.76 -4.59 -9.98
N GLN A 45 -11.74 -5.24 -10.60
CA GLN A 45 -12.71 -4.56 -11.47
C GLN A 45 -13.48 -3.46 -10.72
N ASP A 46 -13.91 -3.74 -9.49
CA ASP A 46 -14.58 -2.75 -8.63
C ASP A 46 -13.64 -1.59 -8.26
N ILE A 47 -12.37 -1.88 -7.97
CA ILE A 47 -11.34 -0.87 -7.71
C ILE A 47 -11.16 0.03 -8.94
N GLU A 48 -10.97 -0.57 -10.12
CA GLU A 48 -10.76 0.16 -11.38
C GLU A 48 -11.95 1.06 -11.73
N LYS A 49 -13.18 0.56 -11.57
CA LYS A 49 -14.41 1.34 -11.78
C LYS A 49 -14.52 2.51 -10.80
N SER A 50 -14.06 2.33 -9.56
CA SER A 50 -14.13 3.35 -8.52
C SER A 50 -13.02 4.41 -8.59
N MET A 51 -11.96 4.13 -9.36
CA MET A 51 -10.76 4.96 -9.42
C MET A 51 -10.93 6.09 -10.44
N PRO A 52 -10.54 7.34 -10.10
CA PRO A 52 -10.48 8.40 -11.10
C PRO A 52 -9.50 8.03 -12.23
N PRO A 53 -9.73 8.49 -13.47
CA PRO A 53 -8.77 8.24 -14.54
C PRO A 53 -7.43 8.92 -14.23
N VAL A 54 -6.36 8.12 -14.28
CA VAL A 54 -4.98 8.59 -14.22
C VAL A 54 -4.67 9.27 -15.55
N VAL A 55 -4.41 10.57 -15.51
CA VAL A 55 -4.12 11.36 -16.72
C VAL A 55 -2.81 12.08 -16.50
N LEU A 56 -1.80 11.70 -17.28
CA LEU A 56 -0.50 12.35 -17.29
C LEU A 56 -0.28 13.00 -18.65
N VAL A 57 0.24 14.23 -18.65
CA VAL A 57 0.44 15.01 -19.88
C VAL A 57 1.92 15.06 -20.21
N THR A 58 2.26 14.87 -21.48
CA THR A 58 3.63 15.05 -21.98
C THR A 58 3.71 16.17 -22.99
N LYS A 59 4.86 16.85 -23.04
CA LYS A 59 5.25 17.74 -24.14
C LYS A 59 6.50 17.23 -24.83
N VAL A 60 6.66 17.54 -26.10
CA VAL A 60 7.87 17.20 -26.86
C VAL A 60 8.91 18.30 -26.63
N ASP A 61 10.14 17.91 -26.26
CA ASP A 61 11.26 18.84 -26.10
C ASP A 61 11.98 19.11 -27.44
N SER A 62 12.99 20.00 -27.42
CA SER A 62 13.78 20.34 -28.61
C SER A 62 14.55 19.17 -29.22
N LYS A 63 14.69 18.05 -28.49
CA LYS A 63 15.32 16.82 -28.97
C LYS A 63 14.32 15.84 -29.57
N GLY A 64 13.03 16.20 -29.63
CA GLY A 64 11.95 15.33 -30.09
C GLY A 64 11.49 14.32 -29.02
N LEU A 65 11.95 14.44 -27.77
CA LEU A 65 11.61 13.50 -26.70
C LEU A 65 10.39 13.98 -25.93
N LYS A 66 9.49 13.05 -25.60
CA LYS A 66 8.37 13.29 -24.70
C LYS A 66 8.88 13.45 -23.26
N GLN A 67 8.66 14.63 -22.70
CA GLN A 67 8.89 14.97 -21.30
C GLN A 67 7.57 15.11 -20.57
N TRP A 68 7.52 14.74 -19.29
CA TRP A 68 6.33 15.03 -18.49
C TRP A 68 6.13 16.52 -18.37
N ASP A 69 4.88 16.94 -18.53
CA ASP A 69 4.45 18.29 -18.23
C ASP A 69 3.57 18.28 -16.97
N LYS A 70 3.31 19.47 -16.44
CA LYS A 70 2.44 19.61 -15.27
C LYS A 70 1.04 19.11 -15.60
N THR A 71 0.55 18.17 -14.82
CA THR A 71 -0.83 17.68 -14.98
C THR A 71 -1.82 18.82 -14.73
N PRO A 72 -2.75 19.12 -15.66
CA PRO A 72 -3.69 20.21 -15.47
C PRO A 72 -4.56 19.95 -14.24
N ALA A 73 -4.92 21.03 -13.53
CA ALA A 73 -5.80 20.92 -12.38
C ALA A 73 -7.19 20.49 -12.85
N ARG A 74 -7.58 19.25 -12.53
CA ARG A 74 -8.89 18.69 -12.85
C ARG A 74 -9.77 18.68 -11.61
N ASN A 75 -11.04 19.07 -11.76
CA ASN A 75 -12.01 18.92 -10.68
C ASN A 75 -12.11 17.45 -10.26
N CYS A 76 -12.21 17.20 -8.96
CA CYS A 76 -12.38 15.85 -8.45
C CYS A 76 -13.77 15.34 -8.86
N PRO A 77 -13.87 14.21 -9.59
CA PRO A 77 -15.16 13.71 -10.07
C PRO A 77 -16.09 13.28 -8.92
N ALA A 78 -15.52 12.84 -7.80
CA ALA A 78 -16.28 12.37 -6.64
C ALA A 78 -16.97 13.51 -5.87
N CYS A 79 -16.25 14.59 -5.55
CA CYS A 79 -16.83 15.73 -4.83
C CYS A 79 -17.25 16.90 -5.72
N LYS A 80 -17.03 16.80 -7.05
CA LYS A 80 -17.32 17.84 -8.04
C LYS A 80 -16.79 19.22 -7.65
N GLY A 81 -15.59 19.27 -7.05
CA GLY A 81 -14.97 20.53 -6.59
C GLY A 81 -15.34 20.98 -5.18
N SER A 82 -16.38 20.42 -4.56
CA SER A 82 -16.90 20.87 -3.25
C SER A 82 -15.96 20.58 -2.06
N LYS A 83 -14.88 19.81 -2.27
CA LYS A 83 -13.89 19.38 -1.26
C LYS A 83 -14.42 18.43 -0.19
N LEU A 84 -15.74 18.27 -0.09
CA LEU A 84 -16.40 17.46 0.92
C LEU A 84 -17.23 16.35 0.25
N GLU A 85 -17.38 15.23 0.94
CA GLU A 85 -18.28 14.15 0.53
C GLU A 85 -18.98 13.55 1.75
N LYS A 86 -19.93 12.64 1.53
CA LYS A 86 -20.59 11.91 2.63
C LYS A 86 -19.53 11.17 3.44
N CYS A 87 -19.47 11.44 4.74
CA CYS A 87 -18.53 10.79 5.63
C CYS A 87 -18.80 9.27 5.65
N GLN A 88 -17.81 8.46 5.24
CA GLN A 88 -17.96 7.01 5.14
C GLN A 88 -18.19 6.38 6.53
N HIS A 89 -17.56 6.93 7.57
CA HIS A 89 -17.84 6.53 8.96
C HIS A 89 -19.32 6.75 9.32
N CYS A 90 -19.86 7.93 9.07
CA CYS A 90 -21.26 8.23 9.35
C CYS A 90 -22.25 7.55 8.40
N ALA A 91 -21.81 7.06 7.24
CA ALA A 91 -22.67 6.35 6.30
C ALA A 91 -22.99 4.93 6.78
N VAL A 92 -22.08 4.30 7.54
CA VAL A 92 -22.24 2.94 8.06
C VAL A 92 -22.81 2.88 9.48
N HIS A 93 -22.91 4.04 10.15
CA HIS A 93 -23.48 4.16 11.48
C HIS A 93 -24.66 5.13 11.43
N GLU A 94 -25.85 4.66 11.80
CA GLU A 94 -27.08 5.44 11.69
C GLU A 94 -27.07 6.67 12.62
N LYS A 95 -26.54 6.50 13.83
CA LYS A 95 -26.43 7.55 14.86
C LYS A 95 -25.12 7.41 15.66
N PRO A 96 -23.94 7.69 15.06
CA PRO A 96 -22.69 7.63 15.79
C PRO A 96 -22.64 8.76 16.82
N GLU A 97 -22.34 8.44 18.08
CA GLU A 97 -22.15 9.44 19.14
C GLU A 97 -20.89 10.30 18.91
N LYS A 98 -19.89 9.72 18.23
CA LYS A 98 -18.66 10.39 17.82
C LYS A 98 -18.25 9.90 16.44
N CYS A 99 -17.65 10.79 15.65
CA CYS A 99 -17.06 10.45 14.37
C CYS A 99 -15.64 11.05 14.29
N PRO A 100 -14.57 10.23 14.22
CA PRO A 100 -13.21 10.74 14.13
C PRO A 100 -12.92 11.47 12.80
N GLU A 101 -13.75 11.26 11.78
CA GLU A 101 -13.56 11.86 10.45
C GLU A 101 -14.19 13.25 10.34
N CYS A 102 -15.52 13.33 10.49
CA CYS A 102 -16.27 14.59 10.32
C CYS A 102 -16.57 15.30 11.65
N LYS A 103 -16.28 14.68 12.80
CA LYS A 103 -16.61 15.20 14.14
C LYS A 103 -18.10 15.53 14.31
N LEU A 104 -18.97 14.84 13.55
CA LEU A 104 -20.41 15.10 13.42
C LEU A 104 -20.76 16.52 12.94
N LYS A 105 -19.79 17.22 12.34
CA LYS A 105 -19.97 18.58 11.80
C LYS A 105 -20.40 18.53 10.34
N ASN A 106 -20.77 19.70 9.81
CA ASN A 106 -21.02 19.94 8.39
C ASN A 106 -22.05 18.96 7.76
N GLY A 107 -23.08 18.59 8.52
CA GLY A 107 -24.09 17.62 8.04
C GLY A 107 -23.51 16.24 7.76
N ARG A 108 -22.56 15.77 8.58
CA ARG A 108 -21.87 14.47 8.43
C ARG A 108 -21.12 14.34 7.10
N LYS A 109 -20.48 15.44 6.68
CA LYS A 109 -19.58 15.48 5.52
C LYS A 109 -18.12 15.50 5.96
N ALA A 110 -17.27 14.74 5.26
CA ALA A 110 -15.83 14.67 5.49
C ALA A 110 -15.06 15.22 4.27
N PRO A 111 -13.78 15.63 4.43
CA PRO A 111 -12.94 15.93 3.29
C PRO A 111 -12.88 14.76 2.32
N CYS A 112 -13.09 15.04 1.03
CA CYS A 112 -13.21 14.01 0.00
C CYS A 112 -11.93 13.16 -0.09
N HIS A 113 -12.06 11.84 0.06
CA HIS A 113 -10.95 10.89 0.12
C HIS A 113 -10.19 10.81 -1.20
N TYR A 114 -10.88 10.96 -2.33
CA TYR A 114 -10.28 10.91 -3.67
C TYR A 114 -9.35 12.07 -3.97
N CYS A 115 -9.64 13.26 -3.45
CA CYS A 115 -8.82 14.46 -3.67
C CYS A 115 -8.16 14.99 -2.40
N ALA A 116 -8.22 14.22 -1.30
CA ALA A 116 -7.75 14.65 0.01
C ALA A 116 -8.32 16.01 0.46
N GLY A 117 -9.58 16.31 0.12
CA GLY A 117 -10.22 17.59 0.42
C GLY A 117 -9.71 18.78 -0.38
N LYS A 118 -8.92 18.58 -1.45
CA LYS A 118 -8.42 19.67 -2.29
C LYS A 118 -9.46 20.19 -3.29
N GLY A 119 -10.51 19.40 -3.59
CA GLY A 119 -11.52 19.70 -4.60
C GLY A 119 -11.05 19.43 -6.03
N ARG A 120 -9.74 19.27 -6.22
CA ARG A 120 -9.08 18.92 -7.49
C ARG A 120 -8.21 17.68 -7.31
N LEU A 121 -8.08 16.90 -8.37
CA LEU A 121 -7.14 15.78 -8.40
C LEU A 121 -5.70 16.30 -8.23
N PHE A 122 -4.88 15.52 -7.53
CA PHE A 122 -3.46 15.80 -7.37
C PHE A 122 -2.69 15.25 -8.57
N ASP A 123 -1.48 15.76 -8.80
CA ASP A 123 -0.58 15.18 -9.80
C ASP A 123 -0.15 13.77 -9.36
N GLU A 124 -0.54 12.76 -10.14
CA GLU A 124 -0.32 11.35 -9.87
C GLU A 124 1.17 10.94 -9.96
N LEU A 125 2.02 11.77 -10.58
CA LEU A 125 3.48 11.60 -10.54
C LEU A 125 4.08 12.05 -9.20
N GLU A 126 3.41 12.94 -8.48
CA GLU A 126 3.90 13.45 -7.21
C GLU A 126 3.26 12.75 -6.01
N TRP A 127 1.97 12.45 -6.10
CA TRP A 127 1.14 12.05 -4.98
C TRP A 127 0.26 10.85 -5.34
N ALA A 128 -0.10 10.09 -4.31
CA ALA A 128 -1.04 9.00 -4.39
C ALA A 128 -1.91 8.97 -3.13
N VAL A 129 -3.11 8.40 -3.23
CA VAL A 129 -3.95 8.15 -2.06
C VAL A 129 -3.19 7.25 -1.07
N CYS A 130 -3.20 7.61 0.21
CA CYS A 130 -2.44 6.89 1.22
C CYS A 130 -2.94 5.44 1.38
N PRO A 131 -2.09 4.40 1.17
CA PRO A 131 -2.52 3.00 1.28
C PRO A 131 -2.96 2.61 2.70
N GLY A 132 -2.47 3.31 3.72
CA GLY A 132 -2.85 3.03 5.11
C GLY A 132 -4.25 3.50 5.51
N CYS A 133 -4.80 4.54 4.88
CA CYS A 133 -6.11 5.09 5.26
C CYS A 133 -7.06 5.31 4.08
N ASN A 134 -6.64 4.96 2.87
CA ASN A 134 -7.39 5.18 1.64
C ASN A 134 -7.95 6.61 1.50
N GLY A 135 -7.20 7.61 1.97
CA GLY A 135 -7.62 9.01 1.91
C GLY A 135 -8.49 9.52 3.07
N HIS A 136 -8.80 8.70 4.09
CA HIS A 136 -9.67 9.07 5.23
C HIS A 136 -8.98 9.89 6.35
N SER A 137 -7.69 10.19 6.26
CA SER A 137 -6.82 10.83 7.29
C SER A 137 -6.65 10.05 8.60
N LEU A 138 -7.54 9.10 8.87
CA LEU A 138 -7.50 8.19 9.99
C LEU A 138 -7.45 6.75 9.50
N PHE A 139 -6.75 5.92 10.24
CA PHE A 139 -6.88 4.48 10.15
C PHE A 139 -8.12 4.08 10.96
N ILE A 140 -9.08 3.46 10.28
CA ILE A 140 -10.31 2.97 10.89
C ILE A 140 -9.96 1.75 11.76
N CYS A 141 -10.38 1.74 13.02
CA CYS A 141 -10.10 0.60 13.88
C CYS A 141 -10.94 -0.59 13.47
N TYR A 142 -10.33 -1.53 12.75
CA TYR A 142 -11.04 -2.70 12.26
C TYR A 142 -11.40 -3.69 13.36
N LEU A 143 -10.65 -3.72 14.46
CA LEU A 143 -10.95 -4.56 15.62
C LEU A 143 -12.38 -4.31 16.14
N CYS A 144 -12.70 -3.05 16.46
CA CYS A 144 -14.07 -2.70 16.87
C CYS A 144 -15.02 -2.45 15.71
N GLY A 145 -14.60 -2.73 14.47
CA GLY A 145 -15.37 -2.41 13.27
C GLY A 145 -15.81 -0.94 13.23
N ASN A 146 -14.93 -0.02 13.64
CA ASN A 146 -15.18 1.43 13.69
C ASN A 146 -16.20 1.90 14.74
N LYS A 147 -16.57 1.05 15.70
CA LYS A 147 -17.59 1.39 16.72
C LYS A 147 -17.00 2.05 17.97
N GLY A 148 -15.69 1.95 18.19
CA GLY A 148 -15.04 2.38 19.44
C GLY A 148 -15.27 1.41 20.61
N GLY A 149 -16.31 0.60 20.58
CA GLY A 149 -16.58 -0.46 21.55
C GLY A 149 -16.56 -1.87 20.95
N ILE A 150 -16.21 -2.86 21.76
CA ILE A 150 -16.19 -4.29 21.39
C ILE A 150 -16.73 -5.14 22.54
N SER A 151 -17.51 -6.17 22.19
CA SER A 151 -18.02 -7.14 23.17
C SER A 151 -16.96 -8.19 23.50
N ILE A 152 -16.82 -8.51 24.77
CA ILE A 152 -15.88 -9.52 25.29
C ILE A 152 -16.69 -10.76 25.66
N THR A 153 -16.20 -11.95 25.32
CA THR A 153 -16.85 -13.21 25.66
C THR A 153 -16.89 -13.37 27.18
N GLY A 154 -18.05 -13.65 27.76
CA GLY A 154 -18.25 -13.69 29.22
C GLY A 154 -18.22 -12.32 29.92
N GLY A 155 -18.09 -11.22 29.16
CA GLY A 155 -18.09 -9.85 29.69
C GLY A 155 -19.50 -9.26 29.85
N SER A 156 -19.55 -7.98 30.25
CA SER A 156 -20.80 -7.23 30.40
C SER A 156 -21.63 -7.18 29.12
N LYS A 157 -22.97 -7.09 29.24
CA LYS A 157 -23.88 -6.88 28.09
C LYS A 157 -23.55 -5.62 27.27
N LYS A 158 -22.92 -4.61 27.87
CA LYS A 158 -22.49 -3.39 27.19
C LYS A 158 -21.11 -3.60 26.53
N PRO A 159 -20.91 -3.14 25.27
CA PRO A 159 -19.59 -3.14 24.65
C PRO A 159 -18.57 -2.36 25.48
N GLN A 160 -17.39 -2.95 25.69
CA GLN A 160 -16.29 -2.31 26.40
C GLN A 160 -15.48 -1.43 25.44
N LYS A 161 -14.77 -0.41 25.95
CA LYS A 161 -13.88 0.40 25.11
C LYS A 161 -12.87 -0.51 24.40
N CYS A 162 -12.77 -0.37 23.09
CA CYS A 162 -11.80 -1.11 22.30
C CYS A 162 -10.39 -0.72 22.72
N SER A 163 -9.57 -1.69 23.12
CA SER A 163 -8.19 -1.47 23.59
C SER A 163 -7.31 -0.82 22.52
N SER A 164 -7.49 -1.21 21.25
CA SER A 164 -6.67 -0.74 20.12
C SER A 164 -6.89 0.74 19.81
N CYS A 165 -8.15 1.20 19.74
CA CYS A 165 -8.46 2.62 19.48
C CYS A 165 -8.82 3.42 20.73
N LYS A 166 -8.80 2.80 21.91
CA LYS A 166 -9.15 3.39 23.20
C LYS A 166 -10.55 4.06 23.24
N GLY A 167 -11.49 3.58 22.42
CA GLY A 167 -12.83 4.16 22.32
C GLY A 167 -13.03 5.13 21.16
N GLU A 168 -11.97 5.53 20.45
CA GLU A 168 -12.03 6.60 19.44
C GLU A 168 -12.50 6.14 18.06
N ALA A 169 -12.83 4.86 17.90
CA ALA A 169 -13.26 4.23 16.63
C ALA A 169 -12.22 4.23 15.49
N GLY A 170 -11.16 5.03 15.59
CA GLY A 170 -10.04 5.07 14.67
C GLY A 170 -8.85 5.78 15.31
N MET A 171 -7.75 5.86 14.57
CA MET A 171 -6.55 6.57 15.00
C MET A 171 -5.95 7.37 13.84
N PRO A 172 -5.24 8.48 14.09
CA PRO A 172 -4.55 9.21 13.03
C PRO A 172 -3.69 8.28 12.18
N CYS A 173 -3.81 8.38 10.85
CA CYS A 173 -3.07 7.49 9.98
C CYS A 173 -1.57 7.80 10.04
N LYS A 174 -0.77 6.96 10.68
CA LYS A 174 0.69 7.12 10.82
C LYS A 174 1.44 7.03 9.47
N VAL A 175 0.82 6.47 8.42
CA VAL A 175 1.43 6.37 7.09
C VAL A 175 1.54 7.74 6.42
N CYS A 176 0.47 8.53 6.48
CA CYS A 176 0.41 9.87 5.87
C CYS A 176 0.40 11.01 6.89
N ASN A 177 0.43 10.71 8.20
CA ASN A 177 0.26 11.67 9.29
C ASN A 177 -0.99 12.55 9.09
N GLY A 178 -2.11 11.93 8.74
CA GLY A 178 -3.37 12.62 8.48
C GLY A 178 -3.46 13.39 7.16
N LYS A 179 -2.38 13.47 6.36
CA LYS A 179 -2.35 14.21 5.09
C LYS A 179 -3.15 13.56 3.95
N ARG A 180 -3.67 12.34 4.15
CA ARG A 180 -4.50 11.55 3.20
C ARG A 180 -3.76 11.08 1.94
N LEU A 181 -2.64 11.71 1.60
CA LEU A 181 -1.79 11.40 0.48
C LEU A 181 -0.41 10.94 0.95
N VAL A 182 0.23 10.12 0.13
CA VAL A 182 1.66 9.77 0.22
C VAL A 182 2.35 10.19 -1.06
N GLN A 183 3.69 10.29 -1.03
CA GLN A 183 4.44 10.50 -2.25
C GLN A 183 4.26 9.30 -3.18
N SER A 184 4.09 9.58 -4.47
CA SER A 184 4.13 8.56 -5.52
C SER A 184 5.54 7.97 -5.59
N ALA A 185 5.66 6.69 -5.96
CA ALA A 185 6.96 5.99 -6.03
C ALA A 185 7.95 6.68 -6.99
N PHE A 186 7.44 7.40 -7.97
CA PHE A 186 8.21 8.04 -9.02
C PHE A 186 8.46 9.53 -8.79
N ARG A 187 8.03 10.09 -7.65
CA ARG A 187 8.20 11.52 -7.36
C ARG A 187 9.66 11.94 -7.53
N GLY A 188 9.91 12.92 -8.41
CA GLY A 188 11.25 13.45 -8.70
C GLY A 188 12.18 12.49 -9.45
N LYS A 189 11.76 11.24 -9.69
CA LYS A 189 12.56 10.21 -10.36
C LYS A 189 12.09 9.92 -11.78
N VAL A 190 10.92 10.39 -12.19
CA VAL A 190 10.32 10.00 -13.48
C VAL A 190 11.16 10.36 -14.71
N GLY A 191 12.10 11.30 -14.63
CA GLY A 191 13.08 11.58 -15.70
C GLY A 191 14.39 10.78 -15.62
N GLN A 192 14.62 10.07 -14.51
CA GLN A 192 15.89 9.42 -14.15
C GLN A 192 15.80 7.89 -14.10
N VAL A 193 14.59 7.33 -13.97
CA VAL A 193 14.38 5.88 -13.95
C VAL A 193 14.52 5.31 -15.36
N LYS A 194 15.33 4.25 -15.50
CA LYS A 194 15.54 3.52 -16.76
C LYS A 194 14.33 2.64 -17.09
N LEU A 195 14.07 2.41 -18.38
CA LEU A 195 12.95 1.57 -18.84
C LEU A 195 12.97 0.16 -18.21
N ALA A 196 14.13 -0.48 -18.18
CA ALA A 196 14.29 -1.80 -17.58
C ALA A 196 13.87 -1.82 -16.09
N GLN A 197 14.21 -0.76 -15.34
CA GLN A 197 13.80 -0.66 -13.94
C GLN A 197 12.28 -0.48 -13.80
N LEU A 198 11.64 0.33 -14.66
CA LEU A 198 10.18 0.46 -14.64
C LEU A 198 9.47 -0.86 -14.97
N LYS A 199 9.98 -1.60 -15.98
CA LYS A 199 9.44 -2.92 -16.35
C LYS A 199 9.56 -3.92 -15.19
N GLN A 200 10.70 -3.94 -14.49
CA GLN A 200 10.86 -4.77 -13.29
C GLN A 200 9.89 -4.35 -12.17
N THR A 201 9.83 -3.05 -11.86
CA THR A 201 8.89 -2.54 -10.84
C THR A 201 7.44 -2.87 -11.19
N LYS A 202 7.05 -2.81 -12.47
CA LYS A 202 5.73 -3.24 -12.93
C LYS A 202 5.50 -4.71 -12.60
N ALA A 203 6.43 -5.58 -12.99
CA ALA A 203 6.31 -7.02 -12.73
C ALA A 203 6.20 -7.33 -11.23
N ASP A 204 6.96 -6.63 -10.39
CA ASP A 204 6.90 -6.78 -8.93
C ASP A 204 5.54 -6.32 -8.37
N VAL A 205 4.99 -5.22 -8.89
CA VAL A 205 3.63 -4.74 -8.54
C VAL A 205 2.56 -5.73 -8.97
N GLU A 206 2.64 -6.28 -10.19
CA GLU A 206 1.70 -7.26 -10.71
C GLU A 206 1.71 -8.56 -9.90
N LYS A 207 2.91 -9.03 -9.52
CA LYS A 207 3.12 -10.18 -8.64
C LYS A 207 2.49 -9.94 -7.27
N LEU A 208 2.70 -8.76 -6.69
CA LEU A 208 2.10 -8.40 -5.40
C LEU A 208 0.58 -8.29 -5.48
N ILE A 209 0.03 -7.66 -6.52
CA ILE A 209 -1.43 -7.59 -6.73
C ILE A 209 -2.03 -9.00 -6.76
N SER A 210 -1.41 -9.91 -7.51
CA SER A 210 -1.84 -11.30 -7.62
C SER A 210 -1.79 -12.03 -6.27
N ALA A 211 -0.70 -11.85 -5.52
CA ALA A 211 -0.55 -12.46 -4.19
C ALA A 211 -1.56 -11.91 -3.17
N LEU A 212 -1.90 -10.62 -3.25
CA LEU A 212 -2.90 -10.01 -2.37
C LEU A 212 -4.32 -10.45 -2.70
N GLN A 213 -4.63 -10.76 -3.96
CA GLN A 213 -5.94 -11.30 -4.35
C GLN A 213 -6.19 -12.70 -3.79
N THR A 214 -5.12 -13.48 -3.57
CA THR A 214 -5.21 -14.85 -3.04
C THR A 214 -4.93 -14.93 -1.54
N PHE A 215 -4.47 -13.84 -0.91
CA PHE A 215 -4.23 -13.80 0.53
C PHE A 215 -5.52 -14.04 1.31
N GLN A 216 -5.50 -15.02 2.22
CA GLN A 216 -6.58 -15.31 3.15
C GLN A 216 -6.04 -15.37 4.57
N CYS A 217 -6.69 -14.64 5.48
CA CYS A 217 -6.42 -14.71 6.90
C CYS A 217 -6.96 -16.04 7.45
N LYS A 218 -6.09 -16.80 8.11
CA LYS A 218 -6.39 -18.13 8.68
C LYS A 218 -6.86 -18.07 10.14
N GLY A 219 -7.04 -16.86 10.69
CA GLY A 219 -7.38 -16.66 12.10
C GLY A 219 -6.23 -16.92 13.06
N GLN A 220 -4.99 -16.96 12.56
CA GLN A 220 -3.78 -17.21 13.34
C GLN A 220 -2.96 -15.91 13.41
N PRO A 221 -3.14 -15.05 14.43
CA PRO A 221 -2.71 -13.65 14.34
C PRO A 221 -1.21 -13.48 14.09
N ARG A 222 -0.38 -14.32 14.71
CA ARG A 222 1.09 -14.27 14.53
C ARG A 222 1.52 -14.78 13.16
N THR A 223 0.91 -15.87 12.68
CA THR A 223 1.20 -16.47 11.37
C THR A 223 0.72 -15.56 10.24
N ASP A 224 -0.54 -15.13 10.29
CA ASP A 224 -1.16 -14.25 9.31
C ASP A 224 -0.39 -12.93 9.16
N ARG A 225 0.06 -12.33 10.27
CA ARG A 225 0.90 -11.12 10.23
C ARG A 225 2.20 -11.35 9.46
N LYS A 226 2.89 -12.46 9.73
CA LYS A 226 4.16 -12.80 9.05
C LYS A 226 3.95 -13.10 7.58
N GLU A 227 2.95 -13.91 7.25
CA GLU A 227 2.60 -14.24 5.86
C GLU A 227 2.24 -12.97 5.08
N PHE A 228 1.39 -12.11 5.65
CA PHE A 228 1.00 -10.85 5.03
C PHE A 228 2.19 -9.91 4.81
N ALA A 229 3.03 -9.70 5.83
CA ALA A 229 4.20 -8.83 5.72
C ALA A 229 5.25 -9.35 4.72
N ALA A 230 5.35 -10.66 4.55
CA ALA A 230 6.28 -11.29 3.60
C ALA A 230 5.95 -10.97 2.14
N LEU A 231 4.67 -10.74 1.80
CA LEU A 231 4.24 -10.40 0.43
C LEU A 231 4.93 -9.15 -0.12
N PHE A 232 5.29 -8.21 0.75
CA PHE A 232 5.72 -6.87 0.36
C PHE A 232 7.24 -6.66 0.30
N LYS A 233 8.04 -7.65 0.72
CA LYS A 233 9.49 -7.49 0.93
C LYS A 233 10.21 -6.95 -0.31
N ASP A 234 9.81 -7.44 -1.48
CA ASP A 234 10.45 -7.11 -2.76
C ASP A 234 10.13 -5.70 -3.25
N VAL A 235 9.03 -5.07 -2.77
CA VAL A 235 8.55 -3.79 -3.29
C VAL A 235 8.79 -2.60 -2.34
N TYR A 236 9.30 -2.83 -1.14
CA TYR A 236 9.44 -1.77 -0.12
C TYR A 236 10.38 -0.65 -0.52
N ARG A 237 11.38 -0.95 -1.36
CA ARG A 237 12.36 0.04 -1.83
C ARG A 237 11.70 1.08 -2.73
N GLU A 238 10.81 0.63 -3.61
CA GLU A 238 10.09 1.43 -4.58
C GLU A 238 8.89 2.12 -3.93
N PHE A 239 8.25 1.45 -2.96
CA PHE A 239 7.03 1.94 -2.30
C PHE A 239 7.18 2.02 -0.76
N PRO A 240 7.94 3.00 -0.22
CA PRO A 240 8.15 3.13 1.23
C PRO A 240 6.85 3.30 2.05
N SER A 241 5.78 3.84 1.45
CA SER A 241 4.47 3.95 2.08
C SER A 241 3.84 2.59 2.38
N LEU A 242 4.14 1.55 1.60
CA LEU A 242 3.65 0.18 1.87
C LEU A 242 4.29 -0.39 3.13
N LYS A 243 5.59 -0.14 3.36
CA LYS A 243 6.26 -0.55 4.60
C LYS A 243 5.60 0.03 5.84
N LYS A 244 5.28 1.33 5.79
CA LYS A 244 4.55 2.01 6.87
C LYS A 244 3.12 1.48 7.01
N ALA A 245 2.46 1.14 5.92
CA ALA A 245 1.12 0.58 5.92
C ALA A 245 1.11 -0.80 6.59
N VAL A 246 2.02 -1.70 6.20
CA VAL A 246 2.14 -3.03 6.82
C VAL A 246 2.42 -2.90 8.32
N ALA A 247 3.37 -2.03 8.73
CA ALA A 247 3.63 -1.77 10.15
C ALA A 247 2.39 -1.25 10.91
N LEU A 248 1.57 -0.40 10.28
CA LEU A 248 0.31 0.07 10.86
C LEU A 248 -0.70 -1.08 11.06
N SER A 249 -0.78 -2.02 10.10
CA SER A 249 -1.63 -3.20 10.26
C SER A 249 -1.17 -4.11 11.41
N GLU A 250 0.14 -4.26 11.60
CA GLU A 250 0.71 -5.03 12.72
C GLU A 250 0.41 -4.38 14.06
N ASP A 251 0.57 -3.05 14.18
CA ASP A 251 0.28 -2.28 15.39
C ASP A 251 -1.17 -2.45 15.84
N VAL A 252 -2.11 -2.38 14.90
CA VAL A 252 -3.54 -2.54 15.18
C VAL A 252 -3.84 -3.97 15.63
N ASN A 253 -3.15 -4.94 15.03
CA ASN A 253 -3.32 -6.35 15.31
C ASN A 253 -2.66 -6.81 16.63
N LYS A 254 -1.79 -6.01 17.25
CA LYS A 254 -1.25 -6.33 18.60
C LYS A 254 -2.33 -6.33 19.68
N GLY A 255 -3.42 -5.60 19.49
CA GLY A 255 -4.52 -5.54 20.47
C GLY A 255 -5.44 -6.77 20.46
N LEU A 256 -5.21 -7.76 19.60
CA LEU A 256 -6.12 -8.87 19.33
C LEU A 256 -5.98 -10.05 20.30
N ASP A 257 -5.01 -10.03 21.21
CA ASP A 257 -4.75 -11.11 22.16
C ASP A 257 -5.77 -11.16 23.33
N ALA A 258 -6.74 -10.25 23.37
CA ALA A 258 -7.82 -10.23 24.35
C ALA A 258 -9.01 -11.11 23.91
N PRO A 259 -9.82 -11.64 24.86
CA PRO A 259 -10.90 -12.61 24.59
C PRO A 259 -12.16 -11.95 23.98
N TYR A 260 -11.98 -11.29 22.83
CA TYR A 260 -13.07 -10.66 22.09
C TYR A 260 -13.96 -11.71 21.44
N LYS A 261 -15.26 -11.43 21.45
CA LYS A 261 -16.22 -12.25 20.70
C LYS A 261 -15.97 -12.08 19.20
N ASP A 262 -16.00 -13.19 18.46
CA ASP A 262 -15.86 -13.23 16.98
C ASP A 262 -14.52 -12.67 16.46
N ILE A 263 -13.43 -12.83 17.22
CA ILE A 263 -12.13 -12.23 16.92
C ILE A 263 -11.57 -12.64 15.54
N GLU A 264 -11.70 -13.91 15.15
CA GLU A 264 -11.25 -14.42 13.84
C GLU A 264 -11.98 -13.75 12.68
N LYS A 265 -13.30 -13.60 12.79
CA LYS A 265 -14.12 -12.90 11.80
C LYS A 265 -13.71 -11.44 11.68
N GLN A 266 -13.48 -10.76 12.81
CA GLN A 266 -13.05 -9.36 12.83
C GLN A 266 -11.66 -9.19 12.19
N GLN A 267 -10.73 -10.11 12.45
CA GLN A 267 -9.41 -10.11 11.83
C GLN A 267 -9.48 -10.33 10.32
N SER A 268 -10.26 -11.31 9.88
CA SER A 268 -10.46 -11.59 8.45
C SER A 268 -11.03 -10.36 7.73
N GLU A 269 -12.05 -9.72 8.30
CA GLU A 269 -12.62 -8.48 7.75
C GLU A 269 -11.63 -7.30 7.77
N ALA A 270 -10.78 -7.21 8.81
CA ALA A 270 -9.72 -6.22 8.88
C ALA A 270 -8.72 -6.38 7.73
N TYR A 271 -8.23 -7.61 7.50
CA TYR A 271 -7.31 -7.90 6.40
C TYR A 271 -7.96 -7.66 5.04
N LYS A 272 -9.22 -8.08 4.83
CA LYS A 272 -9.95 -7.81 3.57
C LYS A 272 -10.03 -6.32 3.24
N ARG A 273 -10.37 -5.48 4.24
CA ARG A 273 -10.40 -4.02 4.07
C ARG A 273 -9.01 -3.46 3.78
N PHE A 274 -8.01 -3.93 4.51
CA PHE A 274 -6.65 -3.46 4.37
C PHE A 274 -6.03 -3.85 3.01
N VAL A 275 -6.24 -5.09 2.58
CA VAL A 275 -5.92 -5.59 1.23
C VAL A 275 -6.56 -4.70 0.18
N ARG A 276 -7.86 -4.38 0.30
CA ARG A 276 -8.54 -3.49 -0.65
C ARG A 276 -7.90 -2.11 -0.75
N TYR A 277 -7.45 -1.53 0.37
CA TYR A 277 -6.80 -0.21 0.37
C TYR A 277 -5.43 -0.26 -0.31
N ILE A 278 -4.67 -1.32 -0.04
CA ILE A 278 -3.38 -1.55 -0.69
C ILE A 278 -3.55 -1.82 -2.18
N LEU A 279 -4.53 -2.64 -2.57
CA LEU A 279 -4.83 -2.90 -3.98
C LEU A 279 -5.25 -1.63 -4.72
N TYR A 280 -6.06 -0.76 -4.10
CA TYR A 280 -6.38 0.54 -4.69
C TYR A 280 -5.12 1.35 -4.99
N TYR A 281 -4.19 1.41 -4.04
CA TYR A 281 -2.90 2.10 -4.23
C TYR A 281 -2.06 1.44 -5.32
N LEU A 282 -1.91 0.11 -5.31
CA LEU A 282 -1.07 -0.62 -6.26
C LEU A 282 -1.61 -0.54 -7.69
N VAL A 283 -2.91 -0.74 -7.90
CA VAL A 283 -3.56 -0.61 -9.22
C VAL A 283 -3.38 0.82 -9.75
N HIS A 284 -3.46 1.83 -8.88
CA HIS A 284 -3.17 3.20 -9.28
C HIS A 284 -1.70 3.38 -9.69
N GLN A 285 -0.76 2.85 -8.90
CA GLN A 285 0.66 2.95 -9.20
C GLN A 285 1.03 2.18 -10.47
N GLU A 286 0.43 1.02 -10.74
CA GLU A 286 0.59 0.24 -11.96
C GLU A 286 0.22 1.09 -13.20
N LYS A 287 -0.94 1.76 -13.17
CA LYS A 287 -1.35 2.67 -14.26
C LYS A 287 -0.37 3.83 -14.49
N VAL A 288 0.19 4.38 -13.40
CA VAL A 288 1.24 5.42 -13.50
C VAL A 288 2.52 4.84 -14.13
N ILE A 289 2.91 3.62 -13.75
CA ILE A 289 4.09 2.92 -14.31
C ILE A 289 3.89 2.67 -15.81
N ASP A 290 2.72 2.21 -16.23
CA ASP A 290 2.41 1.96 -17.64
C ASP A 290 2.58 3.20 -18.50
N LEU A 291 2.07 4.35 -18.03
CA LEU A 291 2.25 5.62 -18.71
C LEU A 291 3.73 6.05 -18.76
N CYS A 292 4.52 5.75 -17.71
CA CYS A 292 5.96 5.99 -17.70
C CYS A 292 6.73 5.11 -18.68
N ILE A 293 6.37 3.83 -18.77
CA ILE A 293 6.93 2.86 -19.73
C ILE A 293 6.62 3.34 -21.15
N ALA A 294 5.35 3.61 -21.47
CA ALA A 294 4.93 4.03 -22.80
C ALA A 294 5.64 5.31 -23.27
N ARG A 295 5.86 6.27 -22.37
CA ARG A 295 6.63 7.48 -22.68
C ARG A 295 8.10 7.16 -22.97
N LEU A 296 8.75 6.32 -22.16
CA LEU A 296 10.16 5.97 -22.39
C LEU A 296 10.35 5.15 -23.67
N GLU A 297 9.46 4.22 -23.97
CA GLU A 297 9.47 3.44 -25.22
C GLU A 297 9.31 4.35 -26.44
N ALA A 298 8.42 5.35 -26.37
CA ALA A 298 8.30 6.35 -27.43
C ALA A 298 9.60 7.16 -27.60
N ASN A 299 10.30 7.48 -26.51
CA ASN A 299 11.57 8.21 -26.55
C ASN A 299 12.74 7.36 -27.08
N GLU A 300 12.73 6.04 -26.84
CA GLU A 300 13.73 5.13 -27.41
C GLU A 300 13.60 5.04 -28.93
N LYS A 301 12.36 4.93 -29.46
CA LYS A 301 12.11 4.94 -30.92
C LYS A 301 12.61 6.21 -31.61
N VAL A 302 12.47 7.37 -30.98
CA VAL A 302 13.00 8.65 -31.52
C VAL A 302 14.52 8.66 -31.55
N LYS A 303 15.19 7.96 -30.64
CA LYS A 303 16.65 7.87 -30.61
C LYS A 303 17.19 6.85 -31.61
N GLU A 304 16.46 5.77 -31.89
CA GLU A 304 16.83 4.74 -32.87
C GLU A 304 16.61 5.20 -34.31
N GLY A 305 15.66 6.11 -34.55
CA GLY A 305 15.41 6.72 -35.86
C GLY A 305 16.27 7.96 -36.17
N LYS A 306 17.28 8.25 -35.33
CA LYS A 306 18.29 9.30 -35.51
C LYS A 306 19.65 8.66 -35.72
#